data_AF-A0A9E6RML2-F1
#
_entry.id   AF-A0A9E6RML2-F1
#
_cell.length_a   1.000
_cell.length_b   1.000
_cell.length_c   1.000
_cell.angle_alpha   90.00
_cell.angle_beta   90.00
_cell.angle_gamma   90.00
#
_symmetry.space_group_name_H-M   'P 1'
#
loop_
_entity.id
_entity.type
_entity.pdbx_description
1 polymer ?
#
loop_
_entity_poly.entity_id
_entity_poly.type
_entity_poly.pdbx_seq_one_letter_code
_entity_poly.pdbx_strand_id
1 'polypeptide(L)' 'MKAFLASMAVAVVLAIGVAMGLQGAFYTPAYQQFSTTGARVGAPGDNLVGRNWYNPNGG' A
#
# COMPACT_ATOMS: atom_id res chain seq x y z
N MET A 1 -38.22 -1.16 -8.33
CA MET A 1 -36.96 -1.72 -8.88
C MET A 1 -36.12 -0.68 -9.63
N LYS A 2 -36.69 0.18 -10.49
CA LYS A 2 -35.94 1.19 -11.26
C LYS A 2 -35.08 2.14 -10.39
N ALA A 3 -35.64 2.64 -9.28
CA ALA A 3 -34.92 3.50 -8.34
C ALA A 3 -33.73 2.80 -7.66
N PHE A 4 -33.88 1.53 -7.29
CA PHE A 4 -32.82 0.73 -6.69
C PHE A 4 -31.67 0.46 -7.67
N LEU A 5 -32.00 0.15 -8.93
CA LEU A 5 -30.99 -0.01 -9.98
C LEU A 5 -30.25 1.30 -10.27
N ALA A 6 -30.97 2.44 -10.25
CA ALA A 6 -30.36 3.76 -10.42
C ALA A 6 -29.39 4.09 -9.27
N SER A 7 -29.77 3.83 -8.02
CA SER A 7 -28.88 4.06 -6.87
C SER A 7 -27.63 3.17 -6.91
N MET A 8 -27.77 1.92 -7.36
CA MET A 8 -26.64 1.01 -7.53
C MET A 8 -25.68 1.49 -8.61
N ALA A 9 -26.20 1.97 -9.75
CA ALA A 9 -25.39 2.54 -10.81
C ALA A 9 -24.60 3.77 -10.34
N VAL A 10 -25.25 4.69 -9.60
CA VAL A 10 -24.59 5.86 -9.02
C VAL A 10 -23.50 5.46 -8.03
N ALA A 11 -23.75 4.47 -7.17
CA ALA A 11 -22.76 3.99 -6.21
C ALA A 11 -21.50 3.43 -6.89
N VAL A 12 -21.66 2.67 -7.98
CA VAL A 12 -20.54 2.13 -8.76
C VAL A 12 -19.72 3.27 -9.38
N VAL A 13 -20.39 4.26 -9.98
CA VAL A 13 -19.72 5.42 -10.58
C VAL A 13 -18.93 6.20 -9.54
N LEU A 14 -19.52 6.44 -8.36
CA LEU A 14 -18.83 7.12 -7.25
C LEU A 14 -17.63 6.31 -6.74
N ALA A 15 -17.76 4.99 -6.59
CA ALA A 15 -16.65 4.14 -6.14
C ALA A 15 -15.46 4.20 -7.10
N ILE A 16 -15.72 4.13 -8.41
CA ILE A 16 -14.68 4.25 -9.45
C ILE A 16 -14.06 5.65 -9.40
N GLY A 17 -14.88 6.70 -9.35
CA GLY A 17 -14.42 8.08 -9.30
C GLY A 17 -13.51 8.36 -8.11
N VAL A 18 -13.87 7.85 -6.92
CA VAL A 18 -13.04 7.96 -5.71
C VAL A 18 -11.76 7.14 -5.84
N ALA A 19 -11.84 5.89 -6.32
CA ALA A 19 -10.65 5.05 -6.47
C ALA A 19 -9.60 5.68 -7.40
N MET A 20 -10.04 6.31 -8.50
CA MET A 20 -9.15 6.96 -9.47
C MET A 20 -8.68 8.35 -9.03
N GLY A 21 -9.55 9.14 -8.38
CA GLY A 21 -9.26 10.53 -8.04
C GLY A 21 -8.53 10.73 -6.71
N LEU A 22 -8.65 9.78 -5.77
CA LEU A 22 -8.09 9.94 -4.42
C LEU A 22 -6.62 9.50 -4.35
N GLN A 23 -6.20 8.56 -5.20
CA GLN A 23 -4.81 8.10 -5.26
C GLN A 23 -3.93 9.16 -5.95
N GLY A 24 -3.03 9.80 -5.20
CA GLY A 24 -2.02 10.71 -5.72
C GLY A 24 -2.30 12.21 -5.52
N ALA A 25 -3.56 12.64 -5.47
CA ALA A 25 -3.90 14.06 -5.24
C ALA A 25 -4.13 14.40 -3.75
N PHE A 26 -4.69 13.46 -2.97
CA PHE A 26 -5.09 13.70 -1.57
C PHE A 26 -4.57 12.65 -0.59
N TYR A 27 -4.02 11.53 -1.08
CA TYR A 27 -3.54 10.43 -0.25
C TYR A 27 -2.11 10.06 -0.63
N THR A 28 -1.16 10.40 0.25
CA THR A 28 0.20 9.88 0.19
C THR A 28 0.24 8.60 1.04
N PRO A 29 0.56 7.43 0.46
CA PRO A 29 0.71 6.21 1.23
C PRO A 29 1.74 6.39 2.36
N ALA A 30 1.49 5.80 3.53
CA ALA A 30 2.36 5.94 4.70
C ALA A 30 3.83 5.61 4.37
N TYR A 31 4.08 4.60 3.52
CA TYR A 31 5.44 4.26 3.09
C TYR A 31 6.13 5.38 2.30
N GLN A 32 5.40 6.23 1.57
CA GLN A 32 5.97 7.38 0.86
C GLN A 32 6.18 8.55 1.81
N GLN A 33 5.21 8.86 2.67
CA GLN A 33 5.29 10.01 3.58
C GLN A 33 6.36 9.85 4.67
N PHE A 34 6.56 8.64 5.18
CA PHE A 34 7.56 8.35 6.22
C PHE A 34 8.88 7.80 5.67
N SER A 35 9.08 7.81 4.34
CA SER A 35 10.37 7.48 3.71
C SER A 35 11.45 8.55 3.91
N THR A 36 11.24 9.51 4.82
CA THR A 36 12.25 10.48 5.23
C THR A 36 13.34 9.72 6.00
N THR A 37 14.37 9.28 5.27
CA THR A 37 15.70 8.83 5.72
C THR A 37 15.80 7.59 6.62
N GLY A 38 14.70 6.99 7.08
CA GLY A 38 14.71 5.76 7.86
C GLY A 38 14.82 4.49 7.00
N ALA A 39 16.01 3.89 6.96
CA ALA A 39 16.38 2.60 6.37
C ALA A 39 15.70 2.26 5.02
N ARG A 40 16.44 2.41 3.90
CA ARG A 40 16.02 1.84 2.62
C ARG A 40 15.90 0.32 2.78
N VAL A 41 14.69 -0.16 2.98
CA VAL A 41 14.37 -1.58 3.13
C VAL A 41 14.37 -2.24 1.74
N GLY A 42 15.51 -2.18 1.03
CA GLY A 42 15.70 -2.87 -0.25
C GLY A 42 15.75 -4.40 -0.09
N ALA A 43 15.93 -4.89 1.14
CA ALA A 43 15.98 -6.30 1.50
C ALA A 43 15.31 -6.50 2.89
N PRO A 44 13.98 -6.47 3.00
CA PRO A 44 13.26 -6.57 4.28
C PRO A 44 13.59 -7.83 5.10
N GLY A 45 14.02 -8.92 4.45
CA GLY A 45 14.45 -10.14 5.12
C GLY A 45 15.84 -10.08 5.77
N ASP A 46 16.79 -9.35 5.18
CA ASP A 46 18.18 -9.25 5.66
C ASP A 46 18.36 -8.17 6.75
N ASN A 47 17.34 -7.33 6.97
CA ASN A 47 17.42 -6.20 7.88
C ASN A 47 17.18 -6.55 9.35
N LEU A 48 16.43 -7.62 9.62
CA LEU A 48 16.17 -8.09 10.98
C LEU A 48 17.22 -9.08 11.44
N VAL A 49 17.76 -9.84 10.50
CA VAL A 49 18.76 -10.85 10.74
C VAL A 49 19.72 -10.85 9.54
N GLY A 50 21.02 -10.78 9.78
CA GLY A 50 22.00 -10.75 8.68
C GLY A 50 21.86 -11.99 7.79
N ARG A 51 22.41 -11.93 6.57
CA ARG A 51 22.29 -12.98 5.53
C ARG A 51 22.70 -14.39 5.99
N ASN A 52 23.42 -14.49 7.12
CA ASN A 52 23.90 -15.73 7.74
C ASN A 52 23.15 -16.12 9.03
N TRP A 53 21.94 -15.59 9.29
CA TRP A 53 21.17 -15.87 10.51
C TRP A 53 20.97 -17.36 10.80
N TYR A 54 20.80 -18.16 9.76
CA TYR A 54 20.83 -19.61 9.87
C TYR A 54 22.09 -20.15 9.20
N ASN A 55 23.24 -19.89 9.82
CA ASN A 55 24.47 -20.61 9.53
C ASN A 55 24.67 -21.69 10.61
N PRO A 56 24.34 -22.96 10.33
CA PRO A 56 24.59 -24.05 11.28
C PRO A 56 26.08 -24.29 11.56
N ASN A 57 27.00 -23.59 10.87
CA ASN A 57 28.44 -23.72 11.04
C ASN A 57 29.14 -22.47 11.59
N GLY A 58 28.41 -21.43 12.02
CA GLY A 58 28.94 -20.32 12.84
C GLY A 58 29.99 -19.39 12.20
N GLY A 59 29.75 -18.09 12.30
CA GLY A 59 30.78 -17.05 12.19
C GLY A 59 30.60 -16.09 13.35
#